data_AF-A0A7Y1TBV7-F1
#
_entry.id   AF-A0A7Y1TBV7-F1
#
_cell.length_a   1.000
_cell.length_b   1.000
_cell.length_c   1.000
_cell.angle_alpha   90.00
_cell.angle_beta   90.00
_cell.angle_gamma   90.00
#
_symmetry.space_group_name_H-M   'P 1'
#
loop_
_entity.id
_entity.type
_entity.pdbx_description
1 polymer ?
#
loop_
_entity_poly.entity_id
_entity_poly.type
_entity_poly.pdbx_seq_one_letter_code
_entity_poly.pdbx_strand_id
1 'polypeptide(L)'
;MRSLLIRIFASFWSIILITIVVAVAIGYSYAERTRISMQNFEVGDAVLEASAALRENGREGLTGWLRSLPDATASLLYIVDEQGQDLLGRRLPTVIKMSVRRFGDRGPRPMRLRQDRPNLRPARPFTQLIGPDDRVYTIFVMPLRSVGKRWLDERGTAGLVMLALLVSAAVSYFLARTISRPIGRLRESANAIADGRLDTRVAEGVGKRRDEIGQLAMDFDRMADELQRAWLKQSELTRNVSHELRSPLARLRVALELVRRKTGDLPELDKIDAETMRLDELIGRILEFSRLDADPHEAKTPIDLDDLVRSVVDDVCYEYGDLGGNSSIEIHADAACSVNGYPNALRSCVENVLRNAMRHSRGDAKVQVHLGTEARQAVIAVEDQGGGVAEDELERIFEPFYRSKTTRADQSRRSGGLGLAIASRATALHGGSIRAVNKGNGLRVEIRLP
;
A
#
# COMPACT_ATOMS: atom_id res chain seq x y z
N MET A 1 -12.92 -25.09 0.67
CA MET A 1 -11.91 -24.63 -0.32
C MET A 1 -10.86 -23.81 0.42
N ARG A 2 -9.67 -24.37 0.67
CA ARG A 2 -8.68 -23.85 1.65
C ARG A 2 -7.59 -22.95 1.05
N SER A 3 -7.43 -22.93 -0.27
CA SER A 3 -6.43 -22.09 -0.94
C SER A 3 -7.02 -20.75 -1.39
N LEU A 4 -6.29 -19.66 -1.15
CA LEU A 4 -6.52 -18.32 -1.67
C LEU A 4 -6.56 -18.35 -3.20
N LEU A 5 -5.67 -19.11 -3.84
CA LEU A 5 -5.62 -19.29 -5.28
C LEU A 5 -6.96 -19.84 -5.80
N ILE A 6 -7.50 -20.88 -5.14
CA ILE A 6 -8.79 -21.45 -5.51
C ILE A 6 -9.91 -20.43 -5.34
N ARG A 7 -9.89 -19.57 -4.32
CA ARG A 7 -10.90 -18.51 -4.15
C ARG A 7 -10.81 -17.43 -5.21
N ILE A 8 -9.60 -16.98 -5.56
CA ILE A 8 -9.37 -16.02 -6.65
C ILE A 8 -9.86 -16.62 -7.97
N PHE A 9 -9.45 -17.86 -8.26
CA PHE A 9 -9.84 -18.59 -9.45
C PHE A 9 -11.36 -18.76 -9.53
N ALA A 10 -12.00 -19.24 -8.46
CA ALA A 10 -13.45 -19.41 -8.42
C ALA A 10 -14.20 -18.09 -8.57
N SER A 11 -13.71 -16.99 -7.97
CA SER A 11 -14.33 -15.67 -8.10
C SER A 11 -14.26 -15.15 -9.53
N PHE A 12 -13.10 -15.30 -10.18
CA PHE A 12 -12.89 -14.90 -11.57
C PHE A 12 -13.77 -15.72 -12.54
N TRP A 13 -13.80 -17.04 -12.38
CA TRP A 13 -14.67 -17.92 -13.16
C TRP A 13 -16.15 -17.67 -12.91
N SER A 14 -16.53 -17.30 -11.68
CA SER A 14 -17.92 -16.91 -11.38
C SER A 14 -18.32 -15.63 -12.15
N ILE A 15 -17.43 -14.63 -12.20
CA ILE A 15 -17.65 -13.40 -12.97
C ILE A 15 -17.78 -13.71 -14.47
N ILE A 16 -16.89 -14.55 -15.02
CA ILE A 16 -16.95 -14.97 -16.42
C ILE A 16 -18.26 -15.70 -16.72
N LEU A 17 -18.64 -16.66 -15.88
CA LEU A 17 -19.86 -17.44 -16.07
C LEU A 17 -21.10 -16.54 -16.06
N ILE A 18 -21.19 -15.61 -15.11
CA ILE A 18 -22.29 -14.63 -15.04
C ILE A 18 -22.32 -13.78 -16.31
N THR A 19 -21.16 -13.34 -16.79
CA THR A 19 -21.05 -12.52 -18.01
C THR A 19 -21.53 -13.31 -19.25
N ILE A 20 -21.13 -14.58 -19.37
CA ILE A 20 -21.57 -15.46 -20.46
C ILE A 20 -23.07 -15.71 -20.39
N VAL A 21 -23.62 -16.04 -19.22
CA VAL A 21 -25.06 -16.29 -19.04
C VAL A 21 -25.88 -15.07 -19.43
N VAL A 22 -25.43 -13.87 -19.02
CA VAL A 22 -26.09 -12.61 -19.39
C VAL A 22 -26.01 -12.37 -20.91
N ALA A 23 -24.83 -12.57 -21.52
CA ALA A 23 -24.66 -12.41 -22.96
C ALA A 23 -25.52 -13.39 -23.78
N VAL A 24 -25.57 -14.66 -23.37
CA VAL A 24 -26.42 -15.70 -24.01
C VAL A 24 -27.90 -15.37 -23.83
N ALA A 25 -28.32 -14.94 -22.65
CA ALA A 25 -29.71 -14.56 -22.39
C ALA A 25 -30.14 -13.36 -23.27
N ILE A 26 -29.26 -12.36 -23.44
CA ILE A 26 -29.48 -11.23 -24.35
C ILE A 26 -29.56 -11.73 -25.81
N GLY A 27 -28.63 -12.57 -26.24
CA GLY A 27 -28.59 -13.13 -27.59
C GLY A 27 -29.82 -13.98 -27.94
N TYR A 28 -30.23 -14.87 -27.02
CA TYR A 28 -31.44 -15.69 -27.17
C TYR A 28 -32.69 -14.82 -27.26
N SER A 29 -32.82 -13.83 -26.36
CA SER A 29 -33.95 -12.89 -26.38
C SER A 29 -34.04 -12.10 -27.69
N TYR A 30 -32.90 -11.76 -28.28
CA TYR A 30 -32.83 -11.07 -29.57
C TYR A 30 -33.18 -12.00 -30.75
N ALA A 31 -32.65 -13.23 -30.75
CA ALA A 31 -32.91 -14.23 -31.77
C ALA A 31 -34.39 -14.66 -31.81
N GLU A 32 -34.98 -14.93 -30.65
CA GLU A 32 -36.39 -15.36 -30.55
C GLU A 32 -37.35 -14.27 -31.03
N ARG A 33 -37.06 -12.99 -30.74
CA ARG A 33 -37.83 -11.85 -31.30
C ARG A 33 -37.78 -11.81 -32.81
N THR A 34 -36.61 -12.06 -33.39
CA THR A 34 -36.42 -12.08 -34.84
C THR A 34 -37.18 -13.25 -35.46
N ARG A 35 -37.17 -14.42 -34.81
CA ARG A 35 -37.88 -15.63 -35.27
C ARG A 35 -39.40 -15.47 -35.23
N ILE A 36 -39.98 -15.00 -34.13
CA ILE A 36 -41.43 -14.78 -34.01
C ILE A 36 -41.92 -13.78 -35.06
N SER A 37 -41.12 -12.75 -35.36
CA SER A 37 -41.45 -11.78 -36.42
C SER A 37 -41.47 -12.40 -37.82
N MET A 38 -40.80 -13.53 -38.05
CA MET A 38 -40.78 -14.22 -39.34
C MET A 38 -41.87 -15.29 -39.45
N GLN A 39 -42.35 -15.85 -38.33
CA GLN A 39 -43.22 -17.03 -38.32
C GLN A 39 -44.73 -16.71 -38.27
N ASN A 40 -45.13 -15.54 -37.77
CA ASN A 40 -46.56 -15.19 -37.58
C ASN A 40 -47.28 -14.65 -38.82
N PHE A 41 -46.68 -14.77 -40.00
CA PHE A 41 -47.38 -14.43 -41.22
C PHE A 41 -47.25 -15.60 -42.19
N GLU A 42 -48.20 -16.54 -42.12
CA GLU A 42 -48.50 -17.43 -43.24
C GLU A 42 -49.02 -16.56 -44.38
N VAL A 43 -48.09 -15.94 -45.12
CA VAL A 43 -48.37 -15.11 -46.29
C VAL A 43 -49.21 -15.88 -47.30
N GLY A 44 -49.15 -17.22 -47.29
CA GLY A 44 -49.92 -18.09 -48.18
C GLY A 44 -51.44 -17.91 -48.05
N ASP A 45 -52.00 -18.15 -46.86
CA ASP A 45 -53.45 -18.22 -46.69
C ASP A 45 -54.12 -16.85 -46.82
N ALA A 46 -53.52 -15.81 -46.22
CA ALA A 46 -54.02 -14.44 -46.34
C ALA A 46 -53.99 -13.94 -47.80
N VAL A 47 -52.98 -14.34 -48.60
CA VAL A 47 -52.93 -13.98 -50.02
C VAL A 47 -53.98 -14.73 -50.83
N LEU A 48 -54.24 -15.99 -50.51
CA LEU A 48 -55.27 -16.80 -51.17
C LEU A 48 -56.67 -16.24 -50.91
N GLU A 49 -56.98 -15.89 -49.67
CA GLU A 49 -58.25 -15.24 -49.32
C GLU A 49 -58.40 -13.87 -49.96
N ALA A 50 -57.35 -13.04 -49.93
CA ALA A 50 -57.33 -11.75 -50.62
C ALA A 50 -57.58 -11.91 -52.13
N SER A 51 -56.98 -12.93 -52.75
CA SER A 51 -57.21 -13.24 -54.16
C SER A 51 -58.65 -13.67 -54.44
N ALA A 52 -59.28 -14.43 -53.53
CA ALA A 52 -60.68 -14.84 -53.67
C ALA A 52 -61.63 -13.65 -53.55
N ALA A 53 -61.45 -12.81 -52.53
CA ALA A 53 -62.24 -11.60 -52.31
C ALA A 53 -62.14 -10.60 -53.47
N LEU A 54 -60.95 -10.48 -54.07
CA LEU A 54 -60.73 -9.65 -55.26
C LEU A 54 -61.44 -10.19 -56.51
N ARG A 55 -61.54 -11.51 -56.67
CA ARG A 55 -62.25 -12.13 -57.81
C ARG A 55 -63.76 -11.98 -57.70
N GLU A 56 -64.30 -12.04 -56.48
CA GLU A 56 -65.75 -12.06 -56.25
C GLU A 56 -66.38 -10.67 -56.43
N ASN A 57 -65.80 -9.64 -55.80
CA ASN A 57 -66.38 -8.28 -55.77
C ASN A 57 -65.36 -7.18 -56.09
N GLY A 58 -64.28 -7.51 -56.82
CA GLY A 58 -63.28 -6.54 -57.26
C GLY A 58 -62.63 -5.78 -56.09
N ARG A 59 -62.43 -4.46 -56.27
CA ARG A 59 -61.83 -3.58 -55.27
C ARG A 59 -62.61 -3.55 -53.95
N GLU A 60 -63.95 -3.58 -54.02
CA GLU A 60 -64.81 -3.52 -52.85
C GLU A 60 -64.72 -4.81 -52.03
N GLY A 61 -64.69 -5.97 -52.68
CA GLY A 61 -64.46 -7.26 -52.03
C GLY A 61 -63.13 -7.32 -51.29
N LEU A 62 -62.05 -6.88 -51.94
CA LEU A 62 -60.73 -6.83 -51.33
C LEU A 62 -60.65 -5.86 -50.14
N THR A 63 -61.33 -4.71 -50.24
CA THR A 63 -61.43 -3.74 -49.15
C THR A 63 -62.28 -4.28 -47.99
N GLY A 64 -63.37 -4.99 -48.29
CA GLY A 64 -64.24 -5.65 -47.32
C GLY A 64 -63.52 -6.75 -46.57
N TRP A 65 -62.78 -7.62 -47.26
CA TRP A 65 -61.94 -8.65 -46.64
C TRP A 65 -60.86 -8.03 -45.74
N LEU A 66 -60.17 -6.99 -46.22
CA LEU A 66 -59.15 -6.31 -45.43
C LEU A 66 -59.73 -5.66 -44.15
N ARG A 67 -61.01 -5.25 -44.16
CA ARG A 67 -61.75 -4.77 -42.98
C ARG A 67 -62.32 -5.88 -42.11
N SER A 68 -62.57 -7.07 -42.65
CA SER A 68 -63.06 -8.21 -41.86
C SER A 68 -61.95 -8.89 -41.06
N LEU A 69 -60.69 -8.67 -41.42
CA LEU A 69 -59.55 -9.14 -40.66
C LEU A 69 -59.51 -8.45 -39.27
N PRO A 70 -59.07 -9.17 -38.21
CA PRO A 70 -58.80 -8.54 -36.92
C PRO A 70 -57.85 -7.34 -37.07
N ASP A 71 -58.07 -6.26 -36.32
CA ASP A 71 -57.28 -5.01 -36.39
C ASP A 71 -55.76 -5.25 -36.34
N ALA A 72 -55.32 -6.22 -35.52
CA ALA A 72 -53.93 -6.60 -35.41
C ALA A 72 -53.36 -7.10 -36.75
N THR A 73 -54.09 -7.91 -37.51
CA THR A 73 -53.68 -8.46 -38.81
C THR A 73 -53.86 -7.43 -39.93
N ALA A 74 -54.99 -6.71 -39.94
CA ALA A 74 -55.25 -5.65 -40.90
C ALA A 74 -54.17 -4.55 -40.86
N SER A 75 -53.60 -4.26 -39.68
CA SER A 75 -52.53 -3.28 -39.51
C SER A 75 -51.16 -3.68 -40.11
N LEU A 76 -50.96 -4.97 -40.41
CA LEU A 76 -49.71 -5.54 -40.95
C LEU A 76 -49.70 -5.62 -42.48
N LEU A 77 -50.89 -5.72 -43.05
CA LEU A 77 -51.13 -5.80 -44.49
C LEU A 77 -51.34 -4.39 -45.04
N TYR A 78 -50.47 -3.96 -45.93
CA TYR A 78 -50.71 -2.76 -46.75
C TYR A 78 -50.94 -3.21 -48.18
N ILE A 79 -52.13 -2.94 -48.70
CA ILE A 79 -52.47 -3.27 -50.08
C ILE A 79 -52.52 -1.98 -50.87
N VAL A 80 -51.57 -1.85 -51.78
CA VAL A 80 -51.34 -0.64 -52.56
C VAL A 80 -51.86 -0.83 -53.98
N ASP A 81 -52.67 0.10 -54.45
CA ASP A 81 -53.15 0.13 -55.83
C ASP A 81 -52.10 0.72 -56.80
N GLU A 82 -52.40 0.72 -58.10
CA GLU A 82 -51.49 1.23 -59.14
C GLU A 82 -51.11 2.71 -58.95
N GLN A 83 -51.96 3.48 -58.26
CA GLN A 83 -51.73 4.90 -57.97
C GLN A 83 -50.84 5.11 -56.74
N GLY A 84 -50.37 4.02 -56.13
CA GLY A 84 -49.51 4.07 -54.96
C GLY A 84 -50.28 4.40 -53.68
N GLN A 85 -51.60 4.22 -53.64
CA GLN A 85 -52.44 4.48 -52.47
C GLN A 85 -52.84 3.19 -51.75
N ASP A 86 -52.90 3.23 -50.41
CA ASP A 86 -53.41 2.12 -49.61
C ASP A 86 -54.93 2.02 -49.74
N LEU A 87 -55.46 0.80 -49.88
CA LEU A 87 -56.90 0.55 -50.04
C LEU A 87 -57.76 1.03 -48.86
N LEU A 88 -57.21 1.08 -47.64
CA LEU A 88 -57.88 1.66 -46.47
C LEU A 88 -57.60 3.15 -46.28
N GLY A 89 -56.93 3.80 -47.23
CA GLY A 89 -56.56 5.22 -47.16
C GLY A 89 -55.51 5.54 -46.09
N ARG A 90 -54.78 4.55 -45.58
CA ARG A 90 -53.79 4.77 -44.52
C ARG A 90 -52.52 5.40 -45.07
N ARG A 91 -51.81 6.14 -44.20
CA ARG A 91 -50.49 6.70 -44.54
C ARG A 91 -49.48 5.56 -44.69
N LEU A 92 -48.93 5.40 -45.90
CA LEU A 92 -47.90 4.41 -46.17
C LEU A 92 -46.60 4.70 -45.37
N PRO A 93 -46.03 3.70 -44.67
CA PRO A 93 -44.71 3.77 -44.08
C PRO A 93 -43.61 4.13 -45.09
N THR A 94 -42.53 4.77 -44.64
CA THR A 94 -41.41 5.22 -45.47
C THR A 94 -40.81 4.11 -46.34
N VAL A 95 -40.71 2.89 -45.80
CA VAL A 95 -40.18 1.72 -46.51
C VAL A 95 -41.07 1.31 -47.70
N ILE A 96 -42.39 1.35 -47.52
CA ILE A 96 -43.34 1.06 -48.61
C ILE A 96 -43.34 2.21 -49.63
N LYS A 97 -43.32 3.47 -49.18
CA LYS A 97 -43.20 4.64 -50.08
C LYS A 97 -41.93 4.58 -50.95
N MET A 98 -40.79 4.22 -50.36
CA MET A 98 -39.54 4.03 -51.09
C MET A 98 -39.63 2.88 -52.10
N SER A 99 -40.32 1.80 -51.74
CA SER A 99 -40.54 0.66 -52.64
C SER A 99 -41.45 1.05 -53.81
N VAL A 100 -42.60 1.68 -53.54
CA VAL A 100 -43.53 2.19 -54.56
C VAL A 100 -42.83 3.17 -55.50
N ARG A 101 -42.07 4.15 -54.97
CA ARG A 101 -41.28 5.09 -55.78
C ARG A 101 -40.21 4.42 -56.64
N ARG A 102 -39.57 3.37 -56.15
CA ARG A 102 -38.53 2.63 -56.89
C ARG A 102 -39.12 1.90 -58.11
N PHE A 103 -40.39 1.52 -58.07
CA PHE A 103 -41.08 0.85 -59.17
C PHE A 103 -41.91 1.81 -60.06
N GLY A 104 -42.15 3.05 -59.63
CA GLY A 104 -42.86 4.11 -60.38
C GLY A 104 -44.39 3.94 -60.44
N ASP A 105 -45.07 4.81 -61.20
CA ASP A 105 -46.55 4.87 -61.37
C ASP A 105 -47.18 3.63 -62.04
N ARG A 106 -46.37 2.62 -62.40
CA ARG A 106 -46.85 1.36 -62.99
C ARG A 106 -46.85 0.21 -61.99
N GLY A 107 -46.48 0.47 -60.73
CA GLY A 107 -46.19 -0.57 -59.75
C GLY A 107 -45.05 -1.49 -60.20
N PRO A 108 -44.71 -2.52 -59.41
CA PRO A 108 -43.81 -3.57 -59.89
C PRO A 108 -44.45 -4.24 -61.12
N ARG A 109 -43.75 -4.30 -62.27
CA ARG A 109 -44.34 -4.92 -63.49
C ARG A 109 -44.75 -6.37 -63.20
N PRO A 110 -45.96 -6.81 -63.62
CA PRO A 110 -46.31 -8.22 -63.58
C PRO A 110 -45.26 -8.97 -64.40
N MET A 111 -44.61 -9.97 -63.80
CA MET A 111 -43.64 -10.76 -64.54
C MET A 111 -44.45 -11.61 -65.52
N ARG A 112 -44.37 -11.30 -66.82
CA ARG A 112 -44.65 -12.34 -67.82
C ARG A 112 -43.74 -13.50 -67.46
N LEU A 113 -44.32 -14.68 -67.23
CA LEU A 113 -43.61 -15.92 -66.96
C LEU A 113 -42.57 -16.11 -68.08
N ARG A 114 -41.35 -15.64 -67.86
CA ARG A 114 -40.25 -15.89 -68.77
C ARG A 114 -39.82 -17.31 -68.44
N GLN A 115 -40.24 -18.23 -69.30
CA GLN A 115 -40.22 -19.69 -69.17
C GLN A 115 -38.81 -20.31 -69.04
N ASP A 116 -37.80 -19.55 -68.62
CA ASP A 116 -36.40 -19.87 -68.90
C ASP A 116 -35.52 -20.11 -67.67
N ARG A 117 -36.08 -20.21 -66.45
CA ARG A 117 -35.35 -20.70 -65.27
C ARG A 117 -36.26 -21.52 -64.34
N PRO A 118 -36.35 -22.86 -64.49
CA PRO A 118 -37.29 -23.68 -63.76
C PRO A 118 -36.99 -23.81 -62.25
N ASN A 119 -35.75 -23.53 -61.81
CA ASN A 119 -35.29 -23.89 -60.46
C ASN A 119 -34.97 -22.69 -59.54
N LEU A 120 -35.22 -21.46 -60.00
CA LEU A 120 -34.91 -20.24 -59.25
C LEU A 120 -36.10 -19.29 -59.26
N ARG A 121 -36.82 -19.23 -58.13
CA ARG A 121 -37.82 -18.19 -57.87
C ARG A 121 -37.16 -17.10 -57.01
N PRO A 122 -37.09 -15.83 -57.44
CA PRO A 122 -36.63 -14.77 -56.55
C PRO A 122 -37.62 -14.63 -55.39
N ALA A 123 -37.13 -14.69 -54.16
CA ALA A 123 -37.94 -14.39 -52.98
C ALA A 123 -38.41 -12.93 -53.05
N ARG A 124 -39.70 -12.70 -53.25
CA ARG A 124 -40.28 -11.35 -53.23
C ARG A 124 -40.79 -11.06 -51.81
N PRO A 125 -40.49 -9.89 -51.22
CA PRO A 125 -41.09 -9.46 -49.96
C PRO A 125 -42.52 -8.90 -50.13
N PHE A 126 -43.13 -9.06 -51.31
CA PHE A 126 -44.48 -8.60 -51.63
C PHE A 126 -45.13 -9.51 -52.66
N THR A 127 -46.46 -9.66 -52.57
CA THR A 127 -47.27 -10.46 -53.50
C THR A 127 -48.19 -9.55 -54.31
N GLN A 128 -48.38 -9.85 -55.60
CA GLN A 128 -49.24 -9.07 -56.48
C GLN A 128 -50.50 -9.86 -56.81
N LEU A 129 -51.65 -9.20 -56.71
CA LEU A 129 -52.95 -9.71 -57.14
C LEU A 129 -53.39 -8.94 -58.39
N ILE A 130 -53.91 -9.64 -59.39
CA ILE A 130 -54.47 -9.04 -60.60
C ILE A 130 -55.99 -9.19 -60.50
N GLY A 131 -56.69 -8.07 -60.49
CA GLY A 131 -58.15 -8.05 -60.45
C GLY A 131 -58.77 -8.41 -61.80
N PRO A 132 -60.08 -8.69 -61.84
CA PRO A 132 -60.81 -8.97 -63.08
C PRO A 132 -60.77 -7.80 -64.09
N ASP A 133 -60.54 -6.57 -63.62
CA ASP A 133 -60.41 -5.35 -64.45
C ASP A 133 -58.97 -5.11 -64.97
N ASP A 134 -58.10 -6.12 -64.92
CA ASP A 134 -56.65 -6.05 -65.24
C ASP A 134 -55.84 -5.09 -64.34
N ARG A 135 -56.44 -4.60 -63.24
CA ARG A 135 -55.78 -3.74 -62.26
C ARG A 135 -54.91 -4.54 -61.28
N VAL A 136 -53.71 -4.04 -61.01
CA VAL A 136 -52.74 -4.70 -60.12
C VAL A 136 -52.78 -4.12 -58.70
N TYR A 137 -52.92 -5.00 -57.71
CA TYR A 137 -52.83 -4.69 -56.29
C TYR A 137 -51.59 -5.35 -55.68
N THR A 138 -50.76 -4.58 -54.98
CA THR A 138 -49.54 -5.11 -54.36
C THR A 138 -49.71 -5.20 -52.84
N ILE A 139 -49.63 -6.42 -52.31
CA ILE A 139 -49.67 -6.72 -50.89
C ILE A 139 -48.25 -6.63 -50.32
N PHE A 140 -48.05 -5.64 -49.45
CA PHE A 140 -46.88 -5.55 -48.58
C PHE A 140 -47.24 -6.11 -47.21
N VAL A 141 -46.56 -7.18 -46.84
CA VAL A 141 -46.56 -7.68 -45.47
C VAL A 141 -45.42 -6.98 -44.76
N MET A 142 -45.75 -6.07 -43.85
CA MET A 142 -44.74 -5.47 -43.01
C MET A 142 -44.56 -6.37 -41.78
N PRO A 143 -43.45 -7.13 -41.66
CA PRO A 143 -43.13 -7.73 -40.38
C PRO A 143 -43.03 -6.59 -39.37
N LEU A 144 -43.67 -6.76 -38.21
CA LEU A 144 -43.66 -5.76 -37.15
C LEU A 144 -42.21 -5.32 -36.88
N ARG A 145 -41.84 -4.14 -37.38
CA ARG A 145 -41.04 -3.22 -36.56
C ARG A 145 -41.99 -2.66 -35.50
N SER A 146 -42.26 -3.53 -34.52
CA SER A 146 -42.76 -3.30 -33.16
C SER A 146 -43.33 -1.91 -32.86
N VAL A 147 -44.67 -1.78 -32.83
CA VAL A 147 -45.35 -0.59 -32.27
C VAL A 147 -45.93 -0.85 -30.87
N GLY A 148 -45.81 -2.07 -30.33
CA GLY A 148 -46.39 -2.35 -29.00
C GLY A 148 -45.72 -3.47 -28.24
N LYS A 149 -44.58 -3.19 -27.59
CA LYS A 149 -44.16 -3.74 -26.28
C LYS A 149 -42.85 -3.06 -25.82
N ARG A 150 -42.98 -1.77 -25.51
CA ARG A 150 -41.95 -0.84 -25.01
C ARG A 150 -41.33 -1.22 -23.64
N TRP A 151 -41.80 -2.30 -23.02
CA TRP A 151 -41.36 -2.73 -21.68
C TRP A 151 -40.12 -3.65 -21.69
N LEU A 152 -39.68 -4.14 -22.84
CA LEU A 152 -38.41 -4.88 -23.00
C LEU A 152 -37.44 -4.23 -24.01
N ASP A 153 -37.58 -2.92 -24.26
CA ASP A 153 -37.15 -2.28 -25.51
C ASP A 153 -35.75 -1.64 -25.50
N GLU A 154 -35.07 -1.55 -24.35
CA GLU A 154 -33.68 -1.03 -24.20
C GLU A 154 -33.32 -1.03 -22.70
N ARG A 155 -34.32 -0.74 -21.85
CA ARG A 155 -34.18 -0.68 -20.38
C ARG A 155 -33.97 -2.06 -19.74
N GLY A 156 -34.52 -3.13 -20.32
CA GLY A 156 -34.39 -4.49 -19.78
C GLY A 156 -33.00 -5.10 -20.03
N THR A 157 -32.45 -4.91 -21.23
CA THR A 157 -31.06 -5.29 -21.55
C THR A 157 -30.07 -4.43 -20.77
N ALA A 158 -30.31 -3.12 -20.66
CA ALA A 158 -29.52 -2.24 -19.79
C ALA A 158 -29.58 -2.68 -18.32
N GLY A 159 -30.75 -3.12 -17.83
CA GLY A 159 -30.91 -3.64 -16.47
C GLY A 159 -30.12 -4.92 -16.20
N LEU A 160 -30.10 -5.86 -17.15
CA LEU A 160 -29.29 -7.09 -17.06
C LEU A 160 -27.78 -6.80 -17.08
N VAL A 161 -27.33 -5.88 -17.94
CA VAL A 161 -25.93 -5.44 -17.98
C VAL A 161 -25.55 -4.74 -16.68
N MET A 162 -26.42 -3.84 -16.17
CA MET A 162 -26.20 -3.15 -14.90
C MET A 162 -26.14 -4.13 -13.73
N LEU A 163 -27.03 -5.13 -13.68
CA LEU A 163 -26.99 -6.18 -12.66
C LEU A 163 -25.68 -6.98 -12.73
N ALA A 164 -25.25 -7.38 -13.93
CA ALA A 164 -24.00 -8.10 -14.13
C ALA A 164 -22.78 -7.27 -13.67
N LEU A 165 -22.77 -5.97 -13.96
CA LEU A 165 -21.74 -5.04 -13.50
C LEU A 165 -21.73 -4.90 -11.99
N LEU A 166 -22.90 -4.75 -11.35
CA LEU A 166 -23.02 -4.63 -9.90
C LEU A 166 -22.54 -5.91 -9.19
N VAL A 167 -22.92 -7.08 -9.69
CA VAL A 167 -22.46 -8.36 -9.13
C VAL A 167 -20.95 -8.52 -9.31
N SER A 168 -20.42 -8.20 -10.50
CA SER A 168 -18.99 -8.25 -10.77
C SER A 168 -18.19 -7.30 -9.88
N ALA A 169 -18.69 -6.07 -9.68
CA ALA A 169 -18.10 -5.08 -8.78
C ALA A 169 -18.14 -5.56 -7.32
N ALA A 170 -19.25 -6.15 -6.87
CA ALA A 170 -19.37 -6.67 -5.51
C ALA A 170 -18.39 -7.84 -5.24
N VAL A 171 -18.30 -8.81 -6.16
CA VAL A 171 -17.35 -9.93 -6.06
C VAL A 171 -15.91 -9.41 -6.08
N SER A 172 -15.59 -8.48 -6.99
CA SER A 172 -14.24 -7.90 -7.10
C SER A 172 -13.85 -7.12 -5.85
N TYR A 173 -14.76 -6.31 -5.30
CA TYR A 173 -14.55 -5.55 -4.08
C TYR A 173 -14.30 -6.49 -2.88
N PHE A 174 -15.10 -7.54 -2.73
CA PHE A 174 -14.93 -8.50 -1.65
C PHE A 174 -13.60 -9.27 -1.76
N LEU A 175 -13.21 -9.64 -2.98
CA LEU A 175 -11.93 -10.29 -3.25
C LEU A 175 -10.75 -9.36 -2.92
N ALA A 176 -10.78 -8.11 -3.40
CA ALA A 176 -9.76 -7.11 -3.10
C ALA A 176 -9.64 -6.88 -1.59
N ARG A 177 -10.76 -6.70 -0.88
CA ARG A 177 -10.77 -6.50 0.57
C ARG A 177 -10.22 -7.70 1.35
N THR A 178 -10.39 -8.92 0.84
CA THR A 178 -9.87 -10.16 1.46
C THR A 178 -8.35 -10.32 1.35
N ILE A 179 -7.74 -9.66 0.35
CA ILE A 179 -6.30 -9.72 0.07
C ILE A 179 -5.58 -8.48 0.63
N SER A 180 -6.06 -7.27 0.32
CA SER A 180 -5.36 -6.02 0.65
C SER A 180 -5.30 -5.73 2.15
N ARG A 181 -6.35 -6.04 2.92
CA ARG A 181 -6.36 -5.78 4.38
C ARG A 181 -5.29 -6.56 5.14
N PRO A 182 -5.15 -7.90 4.98
CA PRO A 182 -4.09 -8.65 5.63
C PRO A 182 -2.67 -8.22 5.22
N ILE A 183 -2.47 -7.88 3.94
CA ILE A 183 -1.17 -7.39 3.46
C ILE A 183 -0.81 -6.07 4.16
N GLY A 184 -1.79 -5.16 4.32
CA GLY A 184 -1.61 -3.94 5.09
C GLY A 184 -1.16 -4.21 6.54
N ARG A 185 -1.78 -5.19 7.20
CA ARG A 185 -1.41 -5.60 8.57
C ARG A 185 -0.01 -6.21 8.65
N LEU A 186 0.35 -7.10 7.71
CA LEU A 186 1.71 -7.64 7.60
C LEU A 186 2.74 -6.52 7.45
N ARG A 187 2.43 -5.49 6.63
CA ARG A 187 3.30 -4.33 6.46
C ARG A 187 3.45 -3.52 7.75
N GLU A 188 2.35 -3.25 8.45
CA GLU A 188 2.37 -2.51 9.72
C GLU A 188 3.20 -3.24 10.78
N SER A 189 3.04 -4.54 10.92
CA SER A 189 3.81 -5.34 11.86
C SER A 189 5.29 -5.47 11.46
N ALA A 190 5.60 -5.58 10.17
CA ALA A 190 6.99 -5.56 9.70
C ALA A 190 7.68 -4.25 10.02
N ASN A 191 7.00 -3.11 9.85
CA ASN A 191 7.53 -1.81 10.26
C ASN A 191 7.72 -1.75 11.78
N ALA A 192 6.77 -2.26 12.57
CA ALA A 192 6.91 -2.28 14.03
C ALA A 192 8.11 -3.11 14.51
N ILE A 193 8.37 -4.27 13.89
CA ILE A 193 9.56 -5.08 14.16
C ILE A 193 10.84 -4.36 13.73
N ALA A 194 10.83 -3.68 12.58
CA ALA A 194 11.95 -2.86 12.12
C ALA A 194 12.24 -1.69 13.07
N ASP A 195 11.22 -1.15 13.72
CA ASP A 195 11.32 -0.11 14.76
C ASP A 195 11.71 -0.69 16.15
N GLY A 196 12.05 -1.99 16.23
CA GLY A 196 12.55 -2.64 17.45
C GLY A 196 11.49 -3.33 18.33
N ARG A 197 10.21 -3.31 17.94
CA ARG A 197 9.12 -3.98 18.69
C ARG A 197 9.02 -5.46 18.34
N LEU A 198 9.99 -6.23 18.82
CA LEU A 198 10.14 -7.66 18.52
C LEU A 198 9.06 -8.56 19.14
N ASP A 199 8.25 -8.03 20.06
CA ASP A 199 7.07 -8.67 20.67
C ASP A 199 5.82 -8.63 19.76
N THR A 200 5.87 -7.86 18.66
CA THR A 200 4.76 -7.77 17.70
C THR A 200 4.47 -9.12 17.04
N ARG A 201 3.20 -9.54 16.99
CA ARG A 201 2.75 -10.76 16.30
C ARG A 201 1.64 -10.46 15.30
N VAL A 202 1.69 -11.13 14.16
CA VAL A 202 0.81 -10.90 13.00
C VAL A 202 -0.35 -11.89 12.94
N ALA A 203 -0.15 -13.14 13.39
CA ALA A 203 -1.19 -14.17 13.28
C ALA A 203 -2.46 -13.81 14.06
N GLU A 204 -2.33 -13.12 15.20
CA GLU A 204 -3.48 -12.64 15.98
C GLU A 204 -4.32 -11.63 15.19
N GLY A 205 -3.66 -10.75 14.44
CA GLY A 205 -4.31 -9.74 13.60
C GLY A 205 -4.90 -10.31 12.30
N VAL A 206 -4.35 -11.38 11.74
CA VAL A 206 -4.85 -11.98 10.48
C VAL A 206 -5.97 -13.01 10.74
N GLY A 207 -6.17 -13.43 11.99
CA GLY A 207 -7.23 -14.34 12.44
C GLY A 207 -6.92 -15.81 12.11
N LYS A 208 -7.87 -16.72 12.43
CA LYS A 208 -7.74 -18.18 12.16
C LYS A 208 -7.88 -18.54 10.67
N ARG A 209 -7.23 -17.79 9.78
CA ARG A 209 -7.15 -18.12 8.36
C ARG A 209 -6.31 -19.38 8.18
N ARG A 210 -6.76 -20.24 7.26
CA ARG A 210 -6.10 -21.51 6.90
C ARG A 210 -5.70 -21.54 5.43
N ASP A 211 -5.44 -20.35 4.89
CA ASP A 211 -4.94 -20.14 3.53
C ASP A 211 -3.47 -19.70 3.58
N GLU A 212 -2.89 -19.46 2.40
CA GLU A 212 -1.49 -19.11 2.20
C GLU A 212 -1.11 -17.80 2.91
N ILE A 213 -2.06 -16.86 3.06
CA ILE A 213 -1.84 -15.63 3.85
C ILE A 213 -1.74 -15.96 5.34
N GLY A 214 -2.58 -16.87 5.84
CA GLY A 214 -2.48 -17.36 7.22
C GLY A 214 -1.18 -18.10 7.49
N GLN A 215 -0.70 -18.92 6.55
CA GLN A 215 0.61 -19.58 6.64
C GLN A 215 1.75 -18.55 6.65
N LEU A 216 1.72 -17.58 5.74
CA LEU A 216 2.70 -16.49 5.71
C LEU A 216 2.74 -15.72 7.04
N ALA A 217 1.59 -15.46 7.66
CA ALA A 217 1.54 -14.82 8.98
C ALA A 217 2.21 -15.67 10.06
N MET A 218 2.04 -17.00 10.04
CA MET A 218 2.72 -17.91 10.97
C MET A 218 4.23 -17.97 10.73
N ASP A 219 4.67 -18.02 9.48
CA ASP A 219 6.08 -18.01 9.12
C ASP A 219 6.74 -16.68 9.54
N PHE A 220 6.01 -15.57 9.39
CA PHE A 220 6.43 -14.26 9.86
C PHE A 220 6.58 -14.21 11.38
N ASP A 221 5.61 -14.74 12.14
CA ASP A 221 5.69 -14.81 13.60
C ASP A 221 6.86 -15.68 14.07
N ARG A 222 7.14 -16.78 13.37
CA ARG A 222 8.32 -17.61 13.64
C ARG A 222 9.63 -16.85 13.43
N MET A 223 9.72 -16.06 12.35
CA MET A 223 10.88 -15.20 12.10
C MET A 223 11.03 -14.16 13.21
N ALA A 224 9.93 -13.55 13.66
CA ALA A 224 9.94 -12.61 14.79
C ALA A 224 10.42 -13.29 16.08
N ASP A 225 9.95 -14.51 16.39
CA ASP A 225 10.40 -15.30 17.54
C ASP A 225 11.89 -15.66 17.47
N GLU A 226 12.41 -15.98 16.27
CA GLU A 226 13.83 -16.27 16.07
C GLU A 226 14.69 -15.01 16.26
N LEU A 227 14.24 -13.87 15.75
CA LEU A 227 14.92 -12.59 15.93
C LEU A 227 14.95 -12.16 17.40
N GLN A 228 13.81 -12.25 18.10
CA GLN A 228 13.72 -11.96 19.53
C GLN A 228 14.64 -12.87 20.36
N ARG A 229 14.69 -14.17 20.05
CA ARG A 229 15.58 -15.12 20.73
C ARG A 229 17.06 -14.84 20.45
N ALA A 230 17.42 -14.52 19.20
CA ALA A 230 18.80 -14.16 18.84
C ALA A 230 19.25 -12.91 19.61
N TRP A 231 18.37 -11.92 19.69
CA TRP A 231 18.59 -10.68 20.39
C TRP A 231 18.75 -10.90 21.92
N LEU A 232 17.86 -11.68 22.54
CA LEU A 232 17.96 -12.01 23.97
C LEU A 232 19.27 -12.74 24.31
N LYS A 233 19.69 -13.69 23.46
CA LYS A 233 20.96 -14.40 23.62
C LYS A 233 22.16 -13.47 23.53
N GLN A 234 22.14 -12.50 22.61
CA GLN A 234 23.22 -11.53 22.46
C GLN A 234 23.33 -10.60 23.69
N SER A 235 22.20 -10.17 24.23
CA SER A 235 22.14 -9.37 25.47
C SER A 235 22.66 -10.16 26.68
N GLU A 236 22.21 -11.41 26.84
CA GLU A 236 22.66 -12.30 27.91
C GLU A 236 24.17 -12.60 27.82
N LEU A 237 24.67 -12.88 26.61
CA LEU A 237 26.09 -13.14 26.39
C LEU A 237 26.94 -11.92 26.75
N THR A 238 26.53 -10.72 26.34
CA THR A 238 27.21 -9.47 26.72
C THR A 238 27.25 -9.30 28.24
N ARG A 239 26.14 -9.57 28.93
CA ARG A 239 26.05 -9.50 30.39
C ARG A 239 26.97 -10.53 31.07
N ASN A 240 26.96 -11.77 30.61
CA ASN A 240 27.77 -12.84 31.19
C ASN A 240 29.26 -12.59 30.98
N VAL A 241 29.67 -12.18 29.77
CA VAL A 241 31.07 -11.77 29.48
C VAL A 241 31.51 -10.63 30.41
N SER A 242 30.62 -9.69 30.75
CA SER A 242 30.92 -8.63 31.72
C SER A 242 31.35 -9.18 33.08
N HIS A 243 30.55 -10.10 33.62
CA HIS A 243 30.78 -10.65 34.95
C HIS A 243 32.01 -11.57 34.97
N GLU A 244 32.17 -12.39 33.94
CA GLU A 244 33.30 -13.31 33.80
C GLU A 244 34.64 -12.58 33.58
N LEU A 245 34.65 -11.37 33.02
CA LEU A 245 35.88 -10.56 32.88
C LEU A 245 36.21 -9.72 34.12
N ARG A 246 35.22 -9.19 34.84
CA ARG A 246 35.48 -8.42 36.09
C ARG A 246 36.05 -9.28 37.21
N SER A 247 35.61 -10.53 37.32
CA SER A 247 36.05 -11.48 38.34
C SER A 247 37.57 -11.74 38.33
N PRO A 248 38.22 -12.09 37.19
CA PRO A 248 39.67 -12.25 37.12
C PRO A 248 40.42 -10.93 37.31
N LEU A 249 39.89 -9.78 36.86
CA LEU A 249 40.52 -8.48 37.13
C LEU A 249 40.55 -8.15 38.62
N ALA A 250 39.45 -8.38 39.34
CA ALA A 250 39.40 -8.20 40.79
C ALA A 250 40.42 -9.10 41.50
N ARG A 251 40.54 -10.37 41.09
CA ARG A 251 41.57 -11.28 41.64
C ARG A 251 42.99 -10.82 41.32
N LEU A 252 43.24 -10.29 40.12
CA LEU A 252 44.54 -9.74 39.74
C LEU A 252 44.93 -8.57 40.66
N ARG A 253 43.99 -7.66 40.95
CA ARG A 253 44.22 -6.54 41.88
C ARG A 253 44.52 -7.00 43.31
N VAL A 254 43.78 -7.99 43.81
CA VAL A 254 44.07 -8.58 45.13
C VAL A 254 45.46 -9.21 45.16
N ALA A 255 45.85 -9.93 44.10
CA ALA A 255 47.19 -10.51 43.99
C ALA A 255 48.28 -9.43 43.96
N LEU A 256 48.07 -8.34 43.23
CA LEU A 256 48.99 -7.18 43.20
C LEU A 256 49.15 -6.56 44.59
N GLU A 257 48.05 -6.35 45.32
CA GLU A 257 48.08 -5.82 46.68
C GLU A 257 48.83 -6.75 47.66
N LEU A 258 48.67 -8.07 47.51
CA LEU A 258 49.42 -9.06 48.30
C LEU A 258 50.92 -9.06 47.97
N VAL A 259 51.29 -8.86 46.70
CA VAL A 259 52.69 -8.70 46.28
C VAL A 259 53.26 -7.40 46.85
N ARG A 260 52.52 -6.29 46.73
CA ARG A 260 52.90 -4.98 47.29
C ARG A 260 53.21 -5.04 48.78
N ARG A 261 52.41 -5.77 49.55
CA ARG A 261 52.67 -6.01 50.98
C ARG A 261 53.94 -6.81 51.28
N LYS A 262 54.40 -7.67 50.35
CA LYS A 262 55.60 -8.52 50.54
C LYS A 262 56.89 -7.88 50.05
N THR A 263 56.85 -7.21 48.89
CA THR A 263 58.04 -6.63 48.24
C THR A 263 58.19 -5.13 48.48
N GLY A 264 57.21 -4.48 49.11
CA GLY A 264 57.16 -3.02 49.22
C GLY A 264 56.62 -2.40 47.93
N ASP A 265 56.65 -1.06 47.88
CA ASP A 265 56.11 -0.32 46.76
C ASP A 265 57.10 -0.28 45.60
N LEU A 266 56.74 -0.96 44.51
CA LEU A 266 57.56 -1.03 43.29
C LEU A 266 56.82 -0.28 42.17
N PRO A 267 57.50 0.59 41.41
CA PRO A 267 56.87 1.34 40.32
C PRO A 267 56.29 0.43 39.21
N GLU A 268 56.74 -0.82 39.10
CA GLU A 268 56.16 -1.82 38.22
C GLU A 268 54.78 -2.28 38.68
N LEU A 269 54.53 -2.38 39.99
CA LEU A 269 53.22 -2.78 40.53
C LEU A 269 52.18 -1.69 40.28
N ASP A 270 52.56 -0.42 40.42
CA ASP A 270 51.71 0.72 40.06
C ASP A 270 51.31 0.71 38.59
N LYS A 271 52.27 0.40 37.70
CA LYS A 271 51.99 0.29 36.26
C LYS A 271 51.01 -0.84 35.96
N ILE A 272 51.12 -1.98 36.64
CA ILE A 272 50.22 -3.11 36.42
C ILE A 272 48.83 -2.82 37.00
N ASP A 273 48.72 -2.22 38.19
CA ASP A 273 47.41 -1.84 38.75
C ASP A 273 46.72 -0.79 37.86
N ALA A 274 47.46 0.22 37.37
CA ALA A 274 46.95 1.21 36.43
C ALA A 274 46.44 0.57 35.11
N GLU A 275 47.18 -0.38 34.53
CA GLU A 275 46.71 -1.07 33.32
C GLU A 275 45.52 -2.00 33.61
N THR A 276 45.44 -2.58 34.82
CA THR A 276 44.29 -3.40 35.25
C THR A 276 43.03 -2.55 35.41
N MET A 277 43.13 -1.37 36.03
CA MET A 277 42.03 -0.40 36.11
C MET A 277 41.59 0.05 34.72
N ARG A 278 42.54 0.26 33.81
CA ARG A 278 42.25 0.63 32.43
C ARG A 278 41.54 -0.46 31.64
N LEU A 279 41.89 -1.73 31.86
CA LEU A 279 41.14 -2.86 31.28
C LEU A 279 39.71 -2.92 31.81
N ASP A 280 39.51 -2.71 33.11
CA ASP A 280 38.17 -2.69 33.71
C ASP A 280 37.30 -1.55 33.13
N GLU A 281 37.87 -0.35 32.98
CA GLU A 281 37.18 0.79 32.36
C GLU A 281 36.83 0.49 30.88
N LEU A 282 37.76 -0.08 30.12
CA LEU A 282 37.55 -0.40 28.71
C LEU A 282 36.48 -1.48 28.53
N ILE A 283 36.49 -2.51 29.37
CA ILE A 283 35.44 -3.54 29.41
C ILE A 283 34.10 -2.89 29.73
N GLY A 284 34.04 -2.04 30.77
CA GLY A 284 32.84 -1.28 31.13
C GLY A 284 32.25 -0.53 29.94
N ARG A 285 33.08 0.22 29.20
CA ARG A 285 32.66 0.98 28.02
C ARG A 285 32.22 0.12 26.84
N ILE A 286 32.88 -1.02 26.57
CA ILE A 286 32.44 -1.94 25.50
C ILE A 286 31.05 -2.49 25.81
N LEU A 287 30.83 -2.85 27.07
CA LEU A 287 29.56 -3.41 27.52
C LEU A 287 28.44 -2.37 27.49
N GLU A 288 28.74 -1.13 27.89
CA GLU A 288 27.82 0.00 27.74
C GLU A 288 27.46 0.23 26.27
N PHE A 289 28.47 0.27 25.38
CA PHE A 289 28.26 0.42 23.94
C PHE A 289 27.38 -0.70 23.35
N SER A 290 27.61 -1.95 23.77
CA SER A 290 26.81 -3.11 23.33
C SER A 290 25.37 -3.07 23.90
N ARG A 291 25.17 -2.50 25.09
CA ARG A 291 23.85 -2.40 25.74
C ARG A 291 22.95 -1.35 25.11
N LEU A 292 23.49 -0.31 24.48
CA LEU A 292 22.67 0.70 23.79
C LEU A 292 21.82 0.13 22.65
N ASP A 293 22.17 -1.04 22.10
CA ASP A 293 21.36 -1.77 21.12
C ASP A 293 20.38 -2.77 21.75
N ALA A 294 20.46 -2.94 23.08
CA ALA A 294 20.04 -4.15 23.77
C ALA A 294 18.98 -3.93 24.86
N ASP A 295 18.12 -2.91 24.76
CA ASP A 295 16.85 -2.88 25.52
C ASP A 295 15.59 -2.56 24.67
N PRO A 296 14.70 -3.53 24.34
CA PRO A 296 13.44 -3.37 23.64
C PRO A 296 12.29 -3.12 24.63
N HIS A 297 12.56 -3.21 25.94
CA HIS A 297 11.58 -3.09 27.01
C HIS A 297 11.65 -1.71 27.68
N GLU A 298 12.73 -0.95 27.50
CA GLU A 298 12.77 0.44 27.93
C GLU A 298 11.77 1.24 27.08
N ALA A 299 10.68 1.69 27.71
CA ALA A 299 9.69 2.51 27.04
C ALA A 299 10.21 3.95 26.93
N LYS A 300 9.92 4.61 25.80
CA LYS A 300 10.16 6.05 25.70
C LYS A 300 9.31 6.79 26.73
N THR A 301 9.94 7.61 27.56
CA THR A 301 9.25 8.49 28.51
C THR A 301 9.58 9.95 28.20
N PRO A 302 8.67 10.89 28.54
CA PRO A 302 9.00 12.31 28.55
C PRO A 302 10.17 12.55 29.53
N ILE A 303 11.25 13.13 29.03
CA ILE A 303 12.44 13.50 29.80
C ILE A 303 12.56 15.01 29.77
N ASP A 304 12.74 15.62 30.93
CA ASP A 304 13.13 17.02 31.04
C ASP A 304 14.66 17.10 30.85
N LEU A 305 15.11 17.82 29.82
CA LEU A 305 16.53 17.93 29.49
C LEU A 305 17.27 18.78 30.50
N ASP A 306 16.63 19.79 31.09
CA ASP A 306 17.27 20.67 32.06
C ASP A 306 17.62 19.90 33.34
N ASP A 307 16.65 19.13 33.85
CA ASP A 307 16.86 18.28 35.03
C ASP A 307 17.90 17.18 34.76
N LEU A 308 17.83 16.53 33.59
CA LEU A 308 18.78 15.49 33.22
C LEU A 308 20.20 16.06 33.13
N VAL A 309 20.40 17.14 32.40
CA VAL A 309 21.73 17.75 32.21
C VAL A 309 22.29 18.28 33.52
N ARG A 310 21.48 18.96 34.35
CA ARG A 310 21.92 19.40 35.68
C ARG A 310 22.39 18.23 36.54
N SER A 311 21.61 17.16 36.61
CA SER A 311 22.00 15.99 37.39
C SER A 311 23.30 15.35 36.90
N VAL A 312 23.51 15.28 35.58
CA VAL A 312 24.76 14.74 35.00
C VAL A 312 25.93 15.68 35.25
N VAL A 313 25.72 17.00 35.17
CA VAL A 313 26.76 17.99 35.47
C VAL A 313 27.19 17.88 36.93
N ASP A 314 26.25 17.73 37.87
CA ASP A 314 26.55 17.53 39.29
C ASP A 314 27.41 16.27 39.51
N ASP A 315 27.02 15.14 38.90
CA ASP A 315 27.76 13.87 38.97
C ASP A 315 29.20 14.01 38.42
N VAL A 316 29.34 14.66 37.25
CA VAL A 316 30.65 14.86 36.61
C VAL A 316 31.51 15.86 37.39
N CYS A 317 30.93 16.94 37.92
CA CYS A 317 31.65 17.89 38.76
C CYS A 317 32.16 17.25 40.05
N TYR A 318 31.39 16.35 40.66
CA TYR A 318 31.83 15.60 41.83
C TYR A 318 33.04 14.71 41.51
N GLU A 319 32.99 13.95 40.40
CA GLU A 319 34.07 13.06 39.97
C GLU A 319 35.39 13.80 39.70
N TYR A 320 35.33 14.98 39.08
CA TYR A 320 36.53 15.77 38.74
C TYR A 320 36.98 16.73 39.84
N GLY A 321 36.09 17.10 40.77
CA GLY A 321 36.41 17.95 41.91
C GLY A 321 37.36 17.28 42.92
N ASP A 322 37.19 15.97 43.16
CA ASP A 322 38.06 15.18 44.05
C ASP A 322 39.49 14.99 43.47
N LEU A 323 39.70 15.26 42.18
CA LEU A 323 40.99 15.14 41.50
C LEU A 323 41.85 16.41 41.55
N GLY A 324 41.41 17.45 42.28
CA GLY A 324 42.19 18.67 42.53
C GLY A 324 42.24 19.67 41.38
N GLY A 325 41.34 19.57 40.40
CA GLY A 325 41.19 20.52 39.30
C GLY A 325 40.10 21.56 39.57
N ASN A 326 40.38 22.84 39.30
CA ASN A 326 39.41 23.94 39.42
C ASN A 326 38.49 24.07 38.17
N SER A 327 38.32 22.99 37.41
CA SER A 327 37.48 22.99 36.20
C SER A 327 36.00 23.10 36.59
N SER A 328 35.30 24.09 36.03
CA SER A 328 33.88 24.34 36.29
C SER A 328 33.04 24.12 35.04
N ILE A 329 31.82 23.62 35.21
CA ILE A 329 30.83 23.51 34.14
C ILE A 329 29.79 24.63 34.31
N GLU A 330 29.56 25.42 33.27
CA GLU A 330 28.54 26.47 33.23
C GLU A 330 27.38 26.03 32.33
N ILE A 331 26.16 26.02 32.88
CA ILE A 331 24.94 25.67 32.15
C ILE A 331 24.21 26.94 31.73
N HIS A 332 23.98 27.09 30.42
CA HIS A 332 23.16 28.12 29.81
C HIS A 332 21.92 27.46 29.22
N ALA A 333 20.75 27.72 29.81
CA ALA A 333 19.47 27.19 29.35
C ALA A 333 18.58 28.34 28.89
N ASP A 334 18.25 28.35 27.59
CA ASP A 334 17.45 29.40 26.97
C ASP A 334 15.94 29.14 27.14
N ALA A 335 15.52 27.87 27.20
CA ALA A 335 14.13 27.47 27.36
C ALA A 335 14.01 26.05 27.91
N ALA A 336 12.93 25.80 28.68
CA ALA A 336 12.59 24.47 29.17
C ALA A 336 12.32 23.52 28.00
N CYS A 337 13.05 22.41 27.93
CA CYS A 337 12.98 21.49 26.81
C CYS A 337 12.72 20.05 27.27
N SER A 338 11.73 19.39 26.66
CA SER A 338 11.41 17.99 26.92
C SER A 338 11.47 17.14 25.65
N VAL A 339 12.06 15.96 25.77
CA VAL A 339 12.21 14.99 24.67
C VAL A 339 11.61 13.65 25.11
N ASN A 340 10.93 12.95 24.20
CA ASN A 340 10.43 11.61 24.47
C ASN A 340 11.49 10.56 24.10
N GLY A 341 12.10 9.92 25.10
CA GLY A 341 13.31 9.13 24.89
C GLY A 341 13.56 8.07 25.96
N TYR A 342 14.75 7.48 25.90
CA TYR A 342 15.27 6.47 26.82
C TYR A 342 16.14 7.15 27.88
N PRO A 343 15.68 7.29 29.14
CA PRO A 343 16.36 8.12 30.14
C PRO A 343 17.82 7.73 30.38
N ASN A 344 18.11 6.43 30.43
CA ASN A 344 19.47 5.94 30.71
C ASN A 344 20.40 6.15 29.52
N ALA A 345 19.93 5.90 28.30
CA ALA A 345 20.73 6.13 27.09
C ALA A 345 21.01 7.62 26.88
N LEU A 346 20.03 8.50 27.16
CA LEU A 346 20.22 9.94 27.05
C LEU A 346 21.16 10.49 28.14
N ARG A 347 21.04 9.99 29.37
CA ARG A 347 22.01 10.27 30.45
C ARG A 347 23.42 9.90 30.04
N SER A 348 23.62 8.66 29.56
CA SER A 348 24.92 8.16 29.08
C SER A 348 25.46 9.00 27.92
N CYS A 349 24.60 9.46 27.00
CA CYS A 349 24.98 10.34 25.91
C CYS A 349 25.62 11.65 26.42
N VAL A 350 24.89 12.37 27.28
CA VAL A 350 25.34 13.65 27.83
C VAL A 350 26.58 13.47 28.70
N GLU A 351 26.60 12.42 29.53
CA GLU A 351 27.72 12.10 30.40
C GLU A 351 29.01 11.83 29.61
N ASN A 352 28.93 11.05 28.52
CA ASN A 352 30.08 10.75 27.68
C ASN A 352 30.64 11.99 26.97
N VAL A 353 29.78 12.91 26.54
CA VAL A 353 30.21 14.18 25.93
C VAL A 353 30.84 15.09 26.99
N LEU A 354 30.24 15.24 28.17
CA LEU A 354 30.79 16.05 29.26
C LEU A 354 32.12 15.52 29.80
N ARG A 355 32.22 14.21 30.04
CA ARG A 355 33.50 13.56 30.42
C ARG A 355 34.57 13.72 29.34
N ASN A 356 34.19 13.81 28.07
CA ASN A 356 35.13 14.11 27.00
C ASN A 356 35.62 15.57 27.09
N ALA A 357 34.69 16.52 27.21
CA ALA A 357 34.99 17.95 27.34
C ALA A 357 35.89 18.26 28.55
N MET A 358 35.58 17.69 29.73
CA MET A 358 36.37 17.89 30.95
C MET A 358 37.79 17.33 30.83
N ARG A 359 37.94 16.14 30.24
CA ARG A 359 39.26 15.50 30.07
C ARG A 359 40.20 16.25 29.14
N HIS A 360 39.64 16.88 28.10
CA HIS A 360 40.39 17.62 27.10
C HIS A 360 40.62 19.09 27.47
N SER A 361 39.83 19.62 28.41
CA SER A 361 40.05 20.92 29.02
C SER A 361 41.34 20.91 29.87
N ARG A 362 42.10 22.02 29.86
CA ARG A 362 43.39 22.16 30.57
C ARG A 362 43.26 23.15 31.72
N GLY A 363 43.73 22.78 32.92
CA GLY A 363 43.75 23.68 34.09
C GLY A 363 42.36 24.13 34.53
N ASP A 364 42.22 25.41 34.89
CA ASP A 364 40.96 26.05 35.34
C ASP A 364 39.99 26.37 34.19
N ALA A 365 40.04 25.58 33.11
CA ALA A 365 39.21 25.77 31.94
C ALA A 365 37.73 25.55 32.25
N LYS A 366 36.88 26.33 31.60
CA LYS A 366 35.42 26.29 31.74
C LYS A 366 34.80 25.50 30.61
N VAL A 367 34.00 24.49 30.93
CA VAL A 367 33.15 23.77 29.97
C VAL A 367 31.79 24.44 29.96
N GLN A 368 31.29 24.81 28.80
CA GLN A 368 29.98 25.46 28.66
C GLN A 368 28.97 24.47 28.06
N VAL A 369 27.80 24.38 28.67
CA VAL A 369 26.68 23.56 28.19
C VAL A 369 25.54 24.50 27.82
N HIS A 370 25.15 24.49 26.55
CA HIS A 370 24.04 25.27 26.03
C HIS A 370 22.86 24.34 25.77
N LEU A 371 21.70 24.67 26.33
CA LEU A 371 20.43 23.98 26.15
C LEU A 371 19.43 24.93 25.52
N GLY A 372 18.83 24.49 24.41
CA GLY A 372 17.85 25.30 23.70
C GLY A 372 16.99 24.49 22.76
N THR A 373 16.14 25.19 22.01
CA THR A 373 15.27 24.60 21.00
C THR A 373 15.44 25.35 19.68
N GLU A 374 15.83 24.62 18.63
CA GLU A 374 15.96 25.15 17.27
C GLU A 374 15.06 24.36 16.32
N ALA A 375 14.24 25.04 15.51
CA ALA A 375 13.44 24.41 14.46
C ALA A 375 12.61 23.17 14.90
N ARG A 376 12.07 23.21 16.14
CA ARG A 376 11.35 22.09 16.82
C ARG A 376 12.22 20.89 17.21
N GLN A 377 13.53 21.06 17.31
CA GLN A 377 14.45 20.07 17.84
C GLN A 377 15.08 20.61 19.13
N ALA A 378 15.27 19.73 20.10
CA ALA A 378 16.07 20.04 21.27
C ALA A 378 17.56 20.03 20.89
N VAL A 379 18.31 21.03 21.34
CA VAL A 379 19.74 21.16 21.07
C VAL A 379 20.51 21.19 22.39
N ILE A 380 21.49 20.29 22.51
CA ILE A 380 22.47 20.26 23.59
C ILE A 380 23.84 20.50 22.96
N ALA A 381 24.48 21.63 23.28
CA ALA A 381 25.82 21.92 22.80
C ALA A 381 26.81 22.02 23.96
N VAL A 382 27.83 21.17 23.96
CA VAL A 382 28.91 21.16 24.95
C VAL A 382 30.18 21.71 24.32
N GLU A 383 30.73 22.75 24.92
CA GLU A 383 31.96 23.42 24.48
C GLU A 383 33.08 23.21 25.50
N ASP A 384 34.22 22.71 25.02
CA ASP A 384 35.45 22.68 25.78
C ASP A 384 36.44 23.77 25.33
N GLN A 385 37.48 23.97 26.15
CA GLN A 385 38.61 24.85 25.87
C GLN A 385 39.89 24.03 25.63
N GLY A 386 39.74 22.88 24.96
CA GLY A 386 40.82 21.95 24.67
C GLY A 386 41.75 22.43 23.56
N GLY A 387 42.35 21.49 22.83
CA GLY A 387 43.21 21.75 21.67
C GLY A 387 42.54 21.46 20.32
N GLY A 388 41.21 21.27 20.33
CA GLY A 388 40.42 20.93 19.15
C GLY A 388 40.79 19.57 18.54
N VAL A 389 40.26 19.32 17.34
CA VAL A 389 40.48 18.12 16.53
C VAL A 389 40.80 18.53 15.10
N ALA A 390 41.64 17.77 14.38
CA ALA A 390 41.89 18.08 12.97
C ALA A 390 40.60 17.98 12.15
N GLU A 391 40.42 18.85 11.15
CA GLU A 391 39.16 18.96 10.40
C GLU A 391 38.79 17.65 9.67
N ASP A 392 39.79 16.88 9.22
CA ASP A 392 39.62 15.54 8.60
C ASP A 392 39.22 14.44 9.60
N GLU A 393 39.27 14.73 10.89
CA GLU A 393 38.95 13.78 11.97
C GLU A 393 37.61 14.08 12.66
N LEU A 394 36.98 15.24 12.42
CA LEU A 394 35.75 15.67 13.11
C LEU A 394 34.56 14.70 12.96
N GLU A 395 34.45 14.02 11.82
CA GLU A 395 33.42 12.98 11.64
C GLU A 395 33.84 11.64 12.26
N ARG A 396 35.15 11.35 12.22
CA ARG A 396 35.72 10.07 12.62
C ARG A 396 35.85 9.91 14.13
N ILE A 397 35.85 10.99 14.91
CA ILE A 397 35.85 10.91 16.38
C ILE A 397 34.62 10.21 16.97
N PHE A 398 33.56 10.04 16.18
CA PHE A 398 32.38 9.27 16.57
C PHE A 398 32.49 7.77 16.21
N GLU A 399 33.55 7.34 15.50
CA GLU A 399 33.81 5.94 15.20
C GLU A 399 34.29 5.17 16.46
N PRO A 400 33.80 3.94 16.71
CA PRO A 400 34.26 3.13 17.84
C PRO A 400 35.77 2.87 17.78
N PHE A 401 36.44 3.02 18.93
CA PHE A 401 37.89 2.84 19.10
C PHE A 401 38.76 3.85 18.34
N TYR A 402 38.15 4.85 17.68
CA TYR A 402 38.90 5.90 17.01
C TYR A 402 39.53 6.85 18.04
N ARG A 403 40.74 7.31 17.73
CA ARG A 403 41.48 8.30 18.52
C ARG A 403 42.18 9.26 17.58
N SER A 404 41.97 10.56 17.79
CA SER A 404 42.63 11.60 16.99
C SER A 404 44.15 11.54 17.12
N LYS A 405 44.86 11.96 16.06
CA LYS A 405 46.32 11.98 16.03
C LYS A 405 46.90 12.87 17.14
N THR A 406 46.23 13.98 17.45
CA THR A 406 46.59 14.94 18.51
C THR A 406 46.56 14.32 19.91
N THR A 407 45.62 13.40 20.16
CA THR A 407 45.45 12.73 21.47
C THR A 407 46.32 11.47 21.63
N ARG A 408 46.98 10.99 20.57
CA ARG A 408 47.90 9.83 20.66
C ARG A 408 49.22 10.17 21.37
N ALA A 409 49.64 11.43 21.34
CA ALA A 409 50.91 11.88 21.92
C ALA A 409 50.89 12.03 23.46
N ASP A 410 49.71 12.22 24.05
CA ASP A 410 49.54 12.39 25.51
C ASP A 410 49.24 11.04 26.17
N GLN A 411 50.27 10.38 26.71
CA GLN A 411 50.16 9.07 27.37
C GLN A 411 49.38 9.14 28.70
N SER A 412 49.21 10.33 29.28
CA SER A 412 48.55 10.52 30.58
C SER A 412 47.01 10.53 30.50
N ARG A 413 46.43 10.81 29.32
CA ARG A 413 44.99 10.99 29.08
C ARG A 413 44.36 9.86 28.23
N ARG A 414 44.67 8.59 28.53
CA ARG A 414 44.21 7.43 27.70
C ARG A 414 42.74 7.06 27.98
N SER A 415 41.82 7.54 27.14
CA SER A 415 40.47 6.96 27.02
C SER A 415 40.41 5.92 25.88
N GLY A 416 39.49 4.94 25.97
CA GLY A 416 39.35 3.84 25.00
C GLY A 416 38.77 4.22 23.63
N GLY A 417 38.46 5.50 23.36
CA GLY A 417 37.85 5.92 22.08
C GLY A 417 36.40 5.47 21.89
N LEU A 418 35.71 5.10 22.97
CA LEU A 418 34.32 4.64 22.92
C LEU A 418 33.30 5.72 23.34
N GLY A 419 33.72 6.75 24.09
CA GLY A 419 32.76 7.69 24.70
C GLY A 419 31.90 8.45 23.68
N LEU A 420 32.53 9.12 22.71
CA LEU A 420 31.79 9.82 21.66
C LEU A 420 31.03 8.86 20.72
N ALA A 421 31.50 7.63 20.55
CA ALA A 421 30.77 6.59 19.82
C ALA A 421 29.48 6.16 20.57
N ILE A 422 29.53 6.04 21.90
CA ILE A 422 28.37 5.80 22.78
C ILE A 422 27.38 6.97 22.65
N ALA A 423 27.86 8.21 22.72
CA ALA A 423 27.01 9.40 22.56
C ALA A 423 26.35 9.48 21.18
N SER A 424 27.10 9.20 20.11
CA SER A 424 26.57 9.14 18.74
C SER A 424 25.49 8.08 18.58
N ARG A 425 25.73 6.88 19.11
CA ARG A 425 24.78 5.77 19.07
C ARG A 425 23.51 6.07 19.88
N ALA A 426 23.66 6.61 21.08
CA ALA A 426 22.53 7.02 21.91
C ALA A 426 21.72 8.14 21.24
N THR A 427 22.36 9.08 20.54
CA THR A 427 21.66 10.13 19.77
C THR A 427 20.87 9.52 18.61
N ALA A 428 21.48 8.59 17.86
CA ALA A 428 20.82 7.89 16.76
C ALA A 428 19.62 7.04 17.23
N LEU A 429 19.71 6.41 18.41
CA LEU A 429 18.60 5.67 19.04
C LEU A 429 17.36 6.55 19.27
N HIS A 430 17.57 7.85 19.48
CA HIS A 430 16.50 8.84 19.63
C HIS A 430 16.03 9.44 18.29
N GLY A 431 16.59 9.02 17.15
CA GLY A 431 16.32 9.62 15.84
C GLY A 431 16.95 11.00 15.65
N GLY A 432 17.94 11.35 16.49
CA GLY A 432 18.65 12.61 16.45
C GLY A 432 19.92 12.60 15.59
N SER A 433 20.69 13.67 15.67
CA SER A 433 22.01 13.79 15.04
C SER A 433 23.02 14.42 15.99
N ILE A 434 24.26 13.92 15.98
CA ILE A 434 25.39 14.51 16.71
C ILE A 434 26.42 15.05 15.73
N ARG A 435 27.05 16.20 16.05
CA ARG A 435 28.11 16.79 15.25
C ARG A 435 29.17 17.41 16.14
N ALA A 436 30.42 17.43 15.69
CA ALA A 436 31.49 18.19 16.32
C ALA A 436 31.98 19.30 15.39
N VAL A 437 32.30 20.44 15.97
CA VAL A 437 32.84 21.62 15.26
C VAL A 437 33.93 22.24 16.12
N ASN A 438 35.06 22.61 15.51
CA ASN A 438 36.11 23.35 16.22
C ASN A 438 35.63 24.79 16.49
N LYS A 439 35.77 25.27 17.73
CA LYS A 439 35.40 26.64 18.12
C LYS A 439 36.57 27.28 18.87
N GLY A 440 37.24 28.23 18.21
CA GLY A 440 38.49 28.79 18.72
C GLY A 440 39.56 27.70 18.84
N ASN A 441 40.10 27.49 20.04
CA ASN A 441 41.06 26.42 20.32
C ASN A 441 40.40 25.12 20.80
N GLY A 442 39.10 25.12 21.11
CA GLY A 442 38.39 23.97 21.68
C GLY A 442 37.46 23.27 20.70
N LEU A 443 36.70 22.31 21.23
CA LEU A 443 35.69 21.54 20.48
C LEU A 443 34.29 21.86 21.00
N ARG A 444 33.34 22.08 20.09
CA ARG A 444 31.90 22.10 20.36
C ARG A 444 31.28 20.81 19.84
N VAL A 445 30.66 20.03 20.72
CA VAL A 445 29.85 18.86 20.36
C VAL A 445 28.37 19.23 20.49
N GLU A 446 27.62 19.08 19.41
CA GLU A 446 26.22 19.46 19.30
C GLU A 446 25.35 18.22 19.07
N ILE A 447 24.37 18.00 19.95
CA ILE A 447 23.39 16.92 19.90
C ILE A 447 22.03 17.54 19.58
N ARG A 448 21.37 17.04 18.54
CA ARG A 448 20.01 17.46 18.13
C ARG A 448 19.04 16.29 18.28
N LEU A 449 17.93 16.51 18.98
CA LEU A 449 16.90 15.48 19.24
C LEU A 449 15.53 15.97 18.75
N PRO A 450 14.72 15.09 18.12
CA PRO A 450 13.41 15.44 17.56
C PRO A 450 12.28 15.61 18.58
#